data_AF-A0A9D5MEY0-F1
#
_entry.id   AF-A0A9D5MEY0-F1
#
_cell.length_a   1.000
_cell.length_b   1.000
_cell.length_c   1.000
_cell.angle_alpha   90.00
_cell.angle_beta   90.00
_cell.angle_gamma   90.00
#
_symmetry.space_group_name_H-M   'P 1'
#
loop_
_entity.id
_entity.type
_entity.pdbx_description
1 polymer ?
#
loop_
_entity_poly.entity_id
_entity_poly.type
_entity_poly.pdbx_seq_one_letter_code
_entity_poly.pdbx_strand_id
1 'polypeptide(L)'
;MKKTVKLMALVMAIASILLLLTGCQERKQTLYKTVGSIVTFGKYEQDNNTGNGPEDIEWIVLDVQDGKSLLLSRYGLDVKPYNTERKDITWEECSLRAWLNNDFLKSAFAQEEQSAILLTTVDNSQSQGYSNYDTNGGNNTQDYLFLLSYAEANKYLDVTRGDGNNTKSRVAPTAYAKAQGVFTIVNNKTADGEAAGWWWLRSPGRRQDCAANVSNIGSLNNGYGVDYEYAVVRPAFWLNLESDIF
;
A
#
# COMPACT_ATOMS: atom_id res chain seq x y z
N MET A 1 -10.84 -57.07 9.11
CA MET A 1 -11.21 -56.42 7.83
C MET A 1 -11.88 -55.06 7.99
N LYS A 2 -13.07 -54.92 8.61
CA LYS A 2 -13.79 -53.62 8.67
C LYS A 2 -13.02 -52.48 9.38
N LYS A 3 -12.26 -52.77 10.45
CA LYS A 3 -11.42 -51.77 11.14
C LYS A 3 -10.23 -51.30 10.30
N THR A 4 -9.59 -52.23 9.59
CA THR A 4 -8.44 -51.97 8.73
C THR A 4 -8.81 -51.10 7.51
N VAL A 5 -9.97 -51.36 6.90
CA VAL A 5 -10.50 -50.54 5.80
C VAL A 5 -10.83 -49.10 6.25
N LYS A 6 -11.42 -48.92 7.44
CA LYS A 6 -11.69 -47.58 8.00
C LYS A 6 -10.40 -46.80 8.29
N LEU A 7 -9.37 -47.46 8.84
CA LEU A 7 -8.09 -46.81 9.12
C LEU A 7 -7.39 -46.37 7.83
N MET A 8 -7.40 -47.21 6.80
CA MET A 8 -6.78 -46.91 5.51
C MET A 8 -7.50 -45.76 4.79
N ALA A 9 -8.83 -45.71 4.85
CA ALA A 9 -9.62 -44.60 4.33
C ALA A 9 -9.33 -43.27 5.06
N LEU A 10 -9.16 -43.32 6.39
CA LEU A 10 -8.80 -42.14 7.19
C LEU A 10 -7.39 -41.63 6.84
N VAL A 11 -6.41 -42.51 6.70
CA VAL A 11 -5.03 -42.14 6.32
C VAL A 11 -5.00 -41.52 4.92
N MET A 12 -5.73 -42.08 3.95
CA MET A 12 -5.84 -41.48 2.62
C MET A 12 -6.51 -40.11 2.65
N ALA A 13 -7.58 -39.93 3.44
CA ALA A 13 -8.24 -38.64 3.58
C ALA A 13 -7.32 -37.57 4.20
N ILE A 14 -6.54 -37.94 5.23
CA ILE A 14 -5.56 -37.02 5.84
C ILE A 14 -4.45 -36.66 4.83
N ALA A 15 -3.93 -37.63 4.09
CA ALA A 15 -2.92 -37.38 3.06
C ALA A 15 -3.44 -36.44 1.95
N SER A 16 -4.68 -36.63 1.49
CA SER A 16 -5.30 -35.76 0.50
C SER A 16 -5.52 -34.34 1.02
N ILE A 17 -5.97 -34.18 2.27
CA ILE A 17 -6.12 -32.86 2.91
C ILE A 17 -4.75 -32.17 3.03
N LEU A 18 -3.71 -32.92 3.43
CA LEU A 18 -2.36 -32.38 3.55
C LEU A 18 -1.81 -31.91 2.19
N LEU A 19 -1.98 -32.70 1.12
CA LEU A 19 -1.58 -32.29 -0.24
C LEU A 19 -2.34 -31.05 -0.74
N LEU A 20 -3.63 -30.92 -0.41
CA LEU A 20 -4.43 -29.75 -0.77
C LEU A 20 -3.97 -28.49 -0.01
N LEU A 21 -3.63 -28.63 1.27
CA LEU A 21 -3.14 -27.53 2.10
C LEU A 21 -1.75 -27.07 1.64
N THR A 22 -0.82 -28.00 1.36
CA THR A 22 0.52 -27.64 0.84
C THR A 22 0.42 -26.95 -0.51
N GLY A 23 -0.41 -27.48 -1.43
CA GLY A 23 -0.64 -26.85 -2.73
C GLY A 23 -1.32 -25.47 -2.63
N CYS A 24 -2.14 -25.22 -1.60
CA CYS A 24 -2.71 -23.89 -1.35
C CYS A 24 -1.65 -22.90 -0.85
N GLN A 25 -0.78 -23.34 0.06
CA GLN A 25 0.30 -22.51 0.59
C GLN A 25 1.33 -22.17 -0.48
N GLU A 26 1.78 -23.14 -1.28
CA GLU A 26 2.70 -22.91 -2.41
C GLU A 26 2.13 -21.91 -3.42
N ARG A 27 0.83 -22.01 -3.73
CA ARG A 27 0.16 -21.03 -4.61
C ARG A 27 0.13 -19.63 -4.01
N LYS A 28 -0.18 -19.48 -2.71
CA LYS A 28 -0.11 -18.18 -2.03
C LYS A 28 1.30 -17.61 -2.11
N GLN A 29 2.31 -18.39 -1.75
CA GLN A 29 3.71 -17.96 -1.78
C GLN A 29 4.17 -17.58 -3.20
N THR A 30 3.66 -18.26 -4.23
CA THR A 30 3.93 -17.92 -5.64
C THR A 30 3.39 -16.53 -6.01
N LEU A 31 2.19 -16.16 -5.52
CA LEU A 31 1.61 -14.84 -5.79
C LEU A 31 2.47 -13.72 -5.19
N TYR A 32 2.94 -13.88 -3.96
CA TYR A 32 3.85 -12.92 -3.33
C TYR A 32 5.16 -12.74 -4.08
N LYS A 33 5.59 -13.73 -4.88
CA LYS A 33 6.82 -13.73 -5.69
C LYS A 33 6.61 -13.27 -7.13
N THR A 34 5.39 -12.82 -7.49
CA THR A 34 5.04 -12.51 -8.88
C THR A 34 4.57 -11.06 -9.00
N VAL A 35 5.39 -10.20 -9.63
CA VAL A 35 5.05 -8.80 -9.92
C VAL A 35 3.69 -8.70 -10.65
N GLY A 36 2.85 -7.76 -10.20
CA GLY A 36 1.50 -7.54 -10.70
C GLY A 36 0.43 -8.42 -10.05
N SER A 37 0.82 -9.42 -9.24
CA SER A 37 -0.16 -10.22 -8.48
C SER A 37 -0.84 -9.39 -7.40
N ILE A 38 -2.07 -9.79 -7.09
CA ILE A 38 -2.84 -9.27 -5.97
C ILE A 38 -2.77 -10.30 -4.84
N VAL A 39 -2.40 -9.84 -3.65
CA VAL A 39 -2.26 -10.67 -2.44
C VAL A 39 -2.99 -10.01 -1.27
N THR A 40 -3.37 -10.79 -0.26
CA THR A 40 -4.03 -10.29 0.95
C THR A 40 -3.12 -10.40 2.18
N PHE A 41 -2.91 -9.30 2.88
CA PHE A 41 -2.02 -9.23 4.05
C PHE A 41 -2.50 -8.15 5.02
N GLY A 42 -2.70 -8.49 6.31
CA GLY A 42 -3.34 -7.59 7.26
C GLY A 42 -4.82 -7.30 6.96
N LYS A 43 -5.48 -6.59 7.88
CA LYS A 43 -6.89 -6.21 7.82
C LYS A 43 -7.10 -4.76 8.25
N TYR A 44 -7.96 -4.02 7.57
CA TYR A 44 -8.35 -2.66 7.98
C TYR A 44 -9.81 -2.40 7.60
N GLU A 45 -10.44 -1.42 8.26
CA GLU A 45 -11.79 -0.98 7.92
C GLU A 45 -11.83 -0.40 6.49
N GLN A 46 -12.64 -0.99 5.61
CA GLN A 46 -12.72 -0.60 4.20
C GLN A 46 -14.16 -0.42 3.71
N ASP A 47 -15.15 -1.05 4.35
CA ASP A 47 -16.55 -0.99 3.92
C ASP A 47 -17.40 0.07 4.65
N ASN A 48 -16.83 0.74 5.68
CA ASN A 48 -17.48 1.72 6.56
C ASN A 48 -18.56 1.12 7.48
N ASN A 49 -18.47 -0.17 7.79
CA ASN A 49 -19.33 -0.89 8.71
C ASN A 49 -18.54 -1.48 9.89
N THR A 50 -18.05 -0.62 10.78
CA THR A 50 -17.29 -1.01 11.99
C THR A 50 -17.90 -2.13 12.88
N GLY A 51 -19.16 -2.52 12.70
CA GLY A 51 -19.79 -3.64 13.40
C GLY A 51 -19.45 -5.05 12.89
N ASN A 52 -18.90 -5.21 11.67
CA ASN A 52 -18.50 -6.52 11.13
C ASN A 52 -16.99 -6.83 11.30
N GLY A 53 -16.21 -5.85 11.77
CA GLY A 53 -14.76 -5.95 11.95
C GLY A 53 -13.99 -5.67 10.65
N PRO A 54 -12.66 -5.51 10.72
CA PRO A 54 -11.86 -5.05 9.57
C PRO A 54 -11.77 -6.10 8.45
N GLU A 55 -11.72 -5.62 7.20
CA GLU A 55 -11.58 -6.43 5.98
C GLU A 55 -10.12 -6.69 5.60
N ASP A 56 -9.86 -7.81 4.93
CA ASP A 56 -8.54 -8.12 4.37
C ASP A 56 -8.07 -7.01 3.42
N ILE A 57 -6.83 -6.57 3.59
CA ILE A 57 -6.23 -5.55 2.71
C ILE A 57 -5.64 -6.25 1.49
N GLU A 58 -6.05 -5.82 0.30
CA GLU A 58 -5.44 -6.24 -0.96
C GLU A 58 -4.22 -5.38 -1.31
N TRP A 59 -3.14 -6.04 -1.73
CA TRP A 59 -1.88 -5.42 -2.12
C TRP A 59 -1.46 -5.86 -3.51
N ILE A 60 -0.84 -4.95 -4.26
CA ILE A 60 -0.22 -5.21 -5.56
C ILE A 60 1.28 -5.43 -5.32
N VAL A 61 1.82 -6.54 -5.83
CA VAL A 61 3.27 -6.78 -5.84
C VAL A 61 3.91 -5.89 -6.91
N LEU A 62 4.66 -4.87 -6.51
CA LEU A 62 5.34 -3.95 -7.42
C LEU A 62 6.73 -4.42 -7.84
N ASP A 63 7.43 -5.11 -6.95
CA ASP A 63 8.81 -5.53 -7.16
C ASP A 63 9.11 -6.79 -6.35
N VAL A 64 10.05 -7.61 -6.85
CA VAL A 64 10.53 -8.81 -6.17
C VAL A 64 12.04 -8.89 -6.38
N GLN A 65 12.78 -8.84 -5.27
CA GLN A 65 14.24 -8.87 -5.29
C GLN A 65 14.76 -9.44 -3.97
N ASP A 66 15.88 -10.16 -3.99
CA ASP A 66 16.61 -10.56 -2.78
C ASP A 66 15.73 -11.15 -1.65
N GLY A 67 14.82 -12.08 -1.99
CA GLY A 67 13.96 -12.72 -1.00
C GLY A 67 12.88 -11.82 -0.38
N LYS A 68 12.62 -10.64 -0.95
CA LYS A 68 11.58 -9.70 -0.50
C LYS A 68 10.70 -9.21 -1.65
N SER A 69 9.51 -8.75 -1.28
CA SER A 69 8.54 -8.17 -2.22
C SER A 69 8.10 -6.79 -1.78
N LEU A 70 8.06 -5.83 -2.71
CA LEU A 70 7.48 -4.51 -2.48
C LEU A 70 5.98 -4.60 -2.73
N LEU A 71 5.19 -4.35 -1.70
CA LEU A 71 3.73 -4.34 -1.75
C LEU A 71 3.22 -2.90 -1.71
N LEU A 72 2.20 -2.58 -2.51
CA LEU A 72 1.46 -1.32 -2.49
C LEU A 72 -0.02 -1.62 -2.32
N SER A 73 -0.72 -0.90 -1.43
CA SER A 73 -2.16 -1.12 -1.26
C SER A 73 -2.90 -0.92 -2.59
N ARG A 74 -3.80 -1.86 -2.91
CA ARG A 74 -4.59 -1.82 -4.14
C ARG A 74 -5.52 -0.60 -4.15
N TYR A 75 -6.08 -0.30 -2.98
CA TYR A 75 -7.02 0.81 -2.76
C TYR A 75 -6.41 1.93 -1.91
N GLY A 76 -7.04 3.10 -1.95
CA GLY A 76 -6.82 4.17 -0.98
C GLY A 76 -7.57 3.86 0.30
N LEU A 77 -6.86 3.55 1.38
CA LEU A 77 -7.44 2.87 2.54
C LEU A 77 -8.15 3.82 3.52
N ASP A 78 -7.59 5.01 3.71
CA ASP A 78 -8.05 6.03 4.66
C ASP A 78 -7.74 7.42 4.09
N VAL A 79 -8.33 8.48 4.64
CA VAL A 79 -8.05 9.88 4.32
C VAL A 79 -7.36 10.52 5.51
N LYS A 80 -6.13 10.96 5.31
CA LYS A 80 -5.36 11.72 6.29
C LYS A 80 -4.55 12.82 5.61
N PRO A 81 -4.39 13.98 6.25
CA PRO A 81 -3.44 14.97 5.77
C PRO A 81 -2.02 14.40 5.85
N TYR A 82 -1.14 14.87 4.98
CA TYR A 82 0.28 14.55 5.04
C TYR A 82 0.90 14.99 6.37
N ASN A 83 0.53 16.18 6.83
CA ASN A 83 0.83 16.71 8.15
C ASN A 83 -0.38 17.44 8.74
N THR A 84 -0.66 17.28 10.03
CA THR A 84 -1.83 17.90 10.70
C THR A 84 -1.84 19.43 10.67
N GLU A 85 -0.68 20.06 10.53
CA GLU A 85 -0.54 21.51 10.47
C GLU A 85 0.10 21.94 9.15
N ARG A 86 -0.36 23.06 8.60
CA ARG A 86 0.31 23.66 7.45
C ARG A 86 1.60 24.35 7.86
N LYS A 87 2.71 23.71 7.58
CA LYS A 87 4.06 24.25 7.78
C LYS A 87 5.05 23.57 6.85
N ASP A 88 6.23 24.17 6.75
CA ASP A 88 7.38 23.52 6.15
C ASP A 88 7.66 22.21 6.91
N ILE A 89 7.66 21.10 6.20
CA ILE A 89 7.78 19.77 6.78
C ILE A 89 8.48 18.82 5.80
N THR A 90 9.04 17.75 6.32
CA THR A 90 9.65 16.65 5.55
C THR A 90 8.89 15.35 5.78
N TRP A 91 9.19 14.28 5.04
CA TRP A 91 8.64 12.96 5.34
C TRP A 91 9.02 12.47 6.74
N GLU A 92 10.26 12.72 7.15
CA GLU A 92 10.80 12.32 8.46
C GLU A 92 9.94 12.79 9.63
N GLU A 93 9.45 14.03 9.54
CA GLU A 93 8.79 14.74 10.64
C GLU A 93 7.26 14.78 10.51
N CYS A 94 6.68 14.31 9.40
CA CYS A 94 5.24 14.46 9.18
C CYS A 94 4.40 13.49 10.03
N SER A 95 3.20 13.96 10.42
CA SER A 95 2.28 13.15 11.22
C SER A 95 1.80 11.89 10.50
N LEU A 96 1.73 11.90 9.17
CA LEU A 96 1.29 10.74 8.40
C LEU A 96 2.28 9.57 8.50
N ARG A 97 3.59 9.85 8.43
CA ARG A 97 4.64 8.83 8.66
C ARG A 97 4.52 8.23 10.06
N ALA A 98 4.31 9.08 11.07
CA ALA A 98 4.14 8.65 12.45
C ALA A 98 2.91 7.76 12.61
N TRP A 99 1.79 8.11 12.00
CA TRP A 99 0.57 7.28 12.02
C TRP A 99 0.77 5.93 11.32
N LEU A 100 1.41 5.92 10.14
CA LEU A 100 1.71 4.69 9.40
C LEU A 100 2.54 3.71 10.24
N ASN A 101 3.63 4.19 10.84
CA ASN A 101 4.59 3.34 11.57
C ASN A 101 4.18 3.05 13.02
N ASN A 102 3.05 3.59 13.49
CA ASN A 102 2.52 3.31 14.83
C ASN A 102 1.11 2.75 14.75
N ASP A 103 0.11 3.63 14.69
CA ASP A 103 -1.29 3.27 14.86
C ASP A 103 -1.76 2.35 13.73
N PHE A 104 -1.48 2.71 12.48
CA PHE A 104 -1.87 1.90 11.33
C PHE A 104 -1.19 0.53 11.37
N LEU A 105 0.14 0.47 11.54
CA LEU A 105 0.89 -0.78 11.64
C LEU A 105 0.32 -1.73 12.71
N LYS A 106 0.01 -1.20 13.90
CA LYS A 106 -0.54 -2.00 15.02
C LYS A 106 -1.99 -2.41 14.82
N SER A 107 -2.78 -1.56 14.16
CA SER A 107 -4.19 -1.85 13.88
C SER A 107 -4.36 -2.83 12.72
N ALA A 108 -3.50 -2.73 11.71
CA ALA A 108 -3.71 -3.37 10.42
C ALA A 108 -3.06 -4.74 10.33
N PHE A 109 -2.01 -5.01 11.12
CA PHE A 109 -1.24 -6.24 11.03
C PHE A 109 -1.16 -6.92 12.39
N ALA A 110 -1.40 -8.23 12.41
CA ALA A 110 -1.14 -9.06 13.58
C ALA A 110 0.36 -9.06 13.94
N GLN A 111 0.71 -9.47 15.16
CA GLN A 111 2.10 -9.45 15.62
C GLN A 111 3.01 -10.31 14.74
N GLU A 112 2.52 -11.46 14.29
CA GLU A 112 3.23 -12.36 13.36
C GLU A 112 3.41 -11.71 11.99
N GLU A 113 2.39 -11.00 11.48
CA GLU A 113 2.47 -10.28 10.21
C GLU A 113 3.46 -9.10 10.29
N GLN A 114 3.43 -8.34 11.39
CA GLN A 114 4.40 -7.25 11.63
C GLN A 114 5.84 -7.74 11.58
N SER A 115 6.11 -8.97 12.06
CA SER A 115 7.45 -9.55 12.03
C SER A 115 7.98 -9.83 10.63
N ALA A 116 7.10 -9.96 9.63
CA ALA A 116 7.50 -10.12 8.22
C ALA A 116 7.63 -8.79 7.46
N ILE A 117 7.19 -7.67 8.05
CA ILE A 117 7.36 -6.35 7.47
C ILE A 117 8.78 -5.86 7.77
N LEU A 118 9.55 -5.58 6.72
CA LEU A 118 10.95 -5.21 6.85
C LEU A 118 11.11 -3.74 7.22
N LEU A 119 11.88 -3.48 8.27
CA LEU A 119 12.39 -2.13 8.53
C LEU A 119 13.30 -1.74 7.37
N THR A 120 12.91 -0.69 6.65
CA THR A 120 13.54 -0.31 5.38
C THR A 120 14.16 1.09 5.50
N THR A 121 15.39 1.23 5.00
CA THR A 121 15.95 2.55 4.71
C THR A 121 15.21 3.16 3.53
N VAL A 122 14.38 4.17 3.80
CA VAL A 122 13.64 4.90 2.76
C VAL A 122 14.46 6.11 2.34
N ASP A 123 14.83 6.16 1.06
CA ASP A 123 15.56 7.29 0.47
C ASP A 123 14.62 8.47 0.27
N ASN A 124 14.92 9.61 0.88
CA ASN A 124 14.18 10.87 0.73
C ASN A 124 15.02 11.96 0.06
N SER A 125 16.14 11.58 -0.56
CA SER A 125 17.00 12.49 -1.30
C SER A 125 16.27 13.20 -2.44
N GLN A 126 16.87 14.27 -2.94
CA GLN A 126 16.36 15.05 -4.07
C GLN A 126 16.03 14.20 -5.32
N SER A 127 16.76 13.09 -5.52
CA SER A 127 16.54 12.17 -6.64
C SER A 127 15.17 11.46 -6.61
N GLN A 128 14.52 11.47 -5.46
CA GLN A 128 13.22 10.83 -5.22
C GLN A 128 12.06 11.78 -5.54
N GLY A 129 12.31 13.08 -5.59
CA GLY A 129 11.36 14.11 -5.95
C GLY A 129 11.24 14.33 -7.46
N TYR A 130 10.28 15.17 -7.86
CA TYR A 130 10.18 15.60 -9.26
C TYR A 130 11.34 16.53 -9.61
N SER A 131 12.10 16.19 -10.66
CA SER A 131 13.37 16.85 -11.03
C SER A 131 13.29 18.36 -11.26
N ASN A 132 12.09 18.91 -11.48
CA ASN A 132 11.89 20.35 -11.68
C ASN A 132 11.61 21.11 -10.37
N TYR A 133 11.62 20.43 -9.22
CA TYR A 133 11.50 21.04 -7.90
C TYR A 133 12.79 20.85 -7.12
N ASP A 134 13.26 21.90 -6.48
CA ASP A 134 14.45 21.88 -5.61
C ASP A 134 14.06 21.81 -4.11
N THR A 135 12.83 21.37 -3.82
CA THR A 135 12.31 21.27 -2.44
C THR A 135 13.02 20.13 -1.70
N ASN A 136 13.53 20.41 -0.50
CA ASN A 136 14.27 19.44 0.29
C ASN A 136 13.36 18.32 0.79
N GLY A 137 13.67 17.07 0.44
CA GLY A 137 12.93 15.88 0.89
C GLY A 137 13.21 15.47 2.33
N GLY A 138 14.26 16.02 2.96
CA GLY A 138 14.69 15.68 4.31
C GLY A 138 15.66 14.49 4.34
N ASN A 139 15.90 13.95 5.53
CA ASN A 139 16.80 12.81 5.69
C ASN A 139 16.14 11.50 5.29
N ASN A 140 16.99 10.50 5.00
CA ASN A 140 16.52 9.13 4.85
C ASN A 140 15.98 8.61 6.20
N THR A 141 14.92 7.82 6.14
CA THR A 141 14.22 7.30 7.32
C THR A 141 14.37 5.79 7.44
N GLN A 142 14.04 5.25 8.62
CA GLN A 142 13.85 3.82 8.84
C GLN A 142 12.35 3.58 9.06
N ASP A 143 11.69 2.97 8.07
CA ASP A 143 10.24 2.82 8.05
C ASP A 143 9.84 1.36 7.79
N TYR A 144 8.84 0.88 8.53
CA TYR A 144 8.14 -0.37 8.21
C TYR A 144 7.13 -0.14 7.09
N LEU A 145 6.36 0.95 7.19
CA LEU A 145 5.37 1.37 6.21
C LEU A 145 5.69 2.78 5.71
N PHE A 146 5.59 2.99 4.40
CA PHE A 146 5.88 4.26 3.75
C PHE A 146 4.90 4.54 2.61
N LEU A 147 4.97 5.74 2.03
CA LEU A 147 4.34 6.03 0.74
C LEU A 147 5.40 5.97 -0.36
N LEU A 148 5.00 5.69 -1.60
CA LEU A 148 5.94 5.80 -2.72
C LEU A 148 6.46 7.25 -2.86
N SER A 149 7.72 7.42 -3.27
CA SER A 149 8.19 8.69 -3.84
C SER A 149 7.61 8.91 -5.22
N TYR A 150 7.82 10.12 -5.75
CA TYR A 150 7.64 10.34 -7.18
C TYR A 150 8.51 9.41 -8.03
N ALA A 151 9.79 9.22 -7.71
CA ALA A 151 10.67 8.35 -8.48
C ALA A 151 10.17 6.89 -8.51
N GLU A 152 9.69 6.38 -7.38
CA GLU A 152 9.10 5.04 -7.28
C GLU A 152 7.76 4.95 -8.00
N ALA A 153 6.89 5.94 -7.84
CA ALA A 153 5.62 5.99 -8.55
C ALA A 153 5.82 6.08 -10.07
N ASN A 154 6.86 6.79 -10.52
CA ASN A 154 7.26 6.82 -11.93
C ASN A 154 7.76 5.44 -12.39
N LYS A 155 8.68 4.82 -11.65
CA LYS A 155 9.26 3.51 -11.97
C LYS A 155 8.20 2.41 -12.06
N TYR A 156 7.31 2.33 -11.07
CA TYR A 156 6.41 1.18 -10.94
C TYR A 156 5.04 1.41 -11.56
N LEU A 157 4.56 2.66 -11.62
CA LEU A 157 3.20 3.00 -12.06
C LEU A 157 3.17 3.96 -13.25
N ASP A 158 4.32 4.29 -13.84
CA ASP A 158 4.45 5.18 -15.00
C ASP A 158 3.90 6.60 -14.72
N VAL A 159 3.90 7.03 -13.46
CA VAL A 159 3.41 8.37 -13.07
C VAL A 159 4.31 9.43 -13.69
N THR A 160 3.70 10.29 -14.50
CA THR A 160 4.35 11.47 -15.08
C THR A 160 3.45 12.70 -14.93
N ARG A 161 4.04 13.87 -15.16
CA ARG A 161 3.31 15.15 -15.16
C ARG A 161 2.65 15.37 -16.51
N GLY A 162 1.36 15.75 -16.50
CA GLY A 162 0.59 16.04 -17.71
C GLY A 162 -0.03 14.83 -18.39
N ASP A 163 0.29 13.60 -17.97
CA ASP A 163 -0.37 12.39 -18.46
C ASP A 163 -1.66 12.10 -17.69
N GLY A 164 -2.76 12.67 -18.19
CA GLY A 164 -4.10 12.41 -17.68
C GLY A 164 -4.71 11.07 -18.08
N ASN A 165 -3.99 10.22 -18.82
CA ASN A 165 -4.51 8.93 -19.34
C ASN A 165 -3.92 7.71 -18.62
N ASN A 166 -2.98 7.90 -17.69
CA ASN A 166 -2.41 6.81 -16.91
C ASN A 166 -3.44 6.20 -15.96
N THR A 167 -4.09 5.11 -16.40
CA THR A 167 -5.05 4.36 -15.57
C THR A 167 -4.38 3.46 -14.53
N LYS A 168 -3.10 3.13 -14.71
CA LYS A 168 -2.29 2.27 -13.81
C LYS A 168 -2.03 2.94 -12.46
N SER A 169 -1.91 4.26 -12.45
CA SER A 169 -1.68 5.06 -11.24
C SER A 169 -2.95 5.57 -10.56
N ARG A 170 -4.12 5.45 -11.21
CA ARG A 170 -5.42 5.82 -10.63
C ARG A 170 -5.82 4.80 -9.57
N VAL A 171 -6.24 5.29 -8.41
CA VAL A 171 -6.61 4.45 -7.27
C VAL A 171 -8.06 4.70 -6.86
N ALA A 172 -8.81 3.64 -6.61
CA ALA A 172 -10.15 3.73 -6.04
C ALA A 172 -10.04 3.85 -4.52
N PRO A 173 -10.67 4.85 -3.89
CA PRO A 173 -10.82 4.87 -2.43
C PRO A 173 -11.76 3.76 -1.97
N THR A 174 -11.50 3.21 -0.79
CA THR A 174 -12.42 2.31 -0.08
C THR A 174 -13.72 3.03 0.28
N ALA A 175 -14.78 2.28 0.66
CA ALA A 175 -16.02 2.93 1.11
C ALA A 175 -15.80 3.70 2.41
N TYR A 176 -14.92 3.20 3.29
CA TYR A 176 -14.44 3.91 4.47
C TYR A 176 -13.77 5.26 4.11
N ALA A 177 -12.79 5.26 3.19
CA ALA A 177 -12.14 6.50 2.75
C ALA A 177 -13.13 7.48 2.06
N LYS A 178 -14.15 6.96 1.36
CA LYS A 178 -15.26 7.77 0.83
C LYS A 178 -16.06 8.45 1.94
N ALA A 179 -16.35 7.73 3.02
CA ALA A 179 -17.02 8.29 4.19
C ALA A 179 -16.16 9.33 4.94
N GLN A 180 -14.83 9.23 4.85
CA GLN A 180 -13.88 10.24 5.38
C GLN A 180 -13.72 11.48 4.47
N GLY A 181 -14.42 11.55 3.33
CA GLY A 181 -14.51 12.78 2.53
C GLY A 181 -13.51 12.93 1.38
N VAL A 182 -12.82 11.85 0.97
CA VAL A 182 -11.92 11.87 -0.20
C VAL A 182 -12.52 12.59 -1.41
N PHE A 183 -11.70 13.42 -2.07
CA PHE A 183 -12.09 14.04 -3.33
C PHE A 183 -11.99 13.04 -4.49
N THR A 184 -13.12 12.78 -5.17
CA THR A 184 -13.19 11.96 -6.38
C THR A 184 -13.91 12.69 -7.50
N ILE A 185 -13.59 12.35 -8.76
CA ILE A 185 -14.38 12.80 -9.93
C ILE A 185 -14.91 11.56 -10.62
N VAL A 186 -16.23 11.47 -10.74
CA VAL A 186 -16.94 10.29 -11.25
C VAL A 186 -16.50 9.84 -12.65
N ASN A 187 -16.03 10.76 -13.50
CA ASN A 187 -15.58 10.45 -14.86
C ASN A 187 -14.13 9.98 -14.94
N ASN A 188 -13.33 10.19 -13.89
CA ASN A 188 -11.95 9.77 -13.84
C ASN A 188 -11.90 8.36 -13.26
N LYS A 189 -11.94 7.35 -14.13
CA LYS A 189 -12.08 5.95 -13.75
C LYS A 189 -10.75 5.23 -13.57
N THR A 190 -10.66 4.35 -12.59
CA THR A 190 -9.61 3.32 -12.50
C THR A 190 -9.78 2.29 -13.61
N ALA A 191 -8.81 1.38 -13.76
CA ALA A 191 -8.93 0.24 -14.68
C ALA A 191 -10.16 -0.63 -14.41
N ASP A 192 -10.61 -0.69 -13.15
CA ASP A 192 -11.77 -1.47 -12.70
C ASP A 192 -13.10 -0.68 -12.83
N GLY A 193 -13.09 0.54 -13.40
CA GLY A 193 -14.30 1.35 -13.63
C GLY A 193 -14.79 2.18 -12.43
N GLU A 194 -14.03 2.17 -11.33
CA GLU A 194 -14.34 2.93 -10.10
C GLU A 194 -13.87 4.37 -10.18
N ALA A 195 -14.52 5.29 -9.46
CA ALA A 195 -14.07 6.68 -9.39
C ALA A 195 -12.72 6.79 -8.67
N ALA A 196 -11.74 7.43 -9.31
CA ALA A 196 -10.41 7.59 -8.77
C ALA A 196 -10.31 8.76 -7.79
N GLY A 197 -9.54 8.57 -6.72
CA GLY A 197 -9.18 9.58 -5.74
C GLY A 197 -7.75 10.09 -5.91
N TRP A 198 -7.42 11.18 -5.24
CA TRP A 198 -6.05 11.66 -5.12
C TRP A 198 -5.32 10.88 -4.03
N TRP A 199 -4.04 10.58 -4.22
CA TRP A 199 -3.24 9.90 -3.19
C TRP A 199 -1.86 10.53 -3.01
N TRP A 200 -1.39 10.53 -1.77
CA TRP A 200 -0.12 11.14 -1.37
C TRP A 200 1.11 10.37 -1.86
N LEU A 201 2.17 11.10 -2.16
CA LEU A 201 3.54 10.60 -2.26
C LEU A 201 4.34 11.15 -1.08
N ARG A 202 5.38 10.42 -0.64
CA ARG A 202 6.27 10.92 0.44
C ARG A 202 7.22 12.04 -0.02
N SER A 203 7.47 12.14 -1.32
CA SER A 203 8.33 13.20 -1.86
C SER A 203 7.66 14.57 -1.72
N PRO A 204 8.42 15.64 -1.48
CA PRO A 204 7.87 16.99 -1.36
C PRO A 204 7.27 17.48 -2.68
N GLY A 205 6.33 18.42 -2.56
CA GLY A 205 5.75 19.15 -3.68
C GLY A 205 6.62 20.35 -4.10
N ARG A 206 6.03 21.29 -4.84
CA ARG A 206 6.73 22.50 -5.33
C ARG A 206 7.24 23.44 -4.23
N ARG A 207 6.68 23.36 -3.02
CA ARG A 207 7.03 24.17 -1.85
C ARG A 207 7.21 23.26 -0.65
N GLN A 208 7.98 23.70 0.35
CA GLN A 208 8.28 22.92 1.56
C GLN A 208 7.03 22.68 2.43
N ASP A 209 6.00 23.53 2.30
CA ASP A 209 4.67 23.35 2.91
C ASP A 209 3.72 22.47 2.08
N CYS A 210 4.22 21.83 1.01
CA CYS A 210 3.44 20.97 0.11
C CYS A 210 4.06 19.58 -0.02
N ALA A 211 3.21 18.55 -0.15
CA ALA A 211 3.63 17.19 -0.52
C ALA A 211 3.20 16.85 -1.95
N ALA A 212 3.98 16.05 -2.66
CA ALA A 212 3.60 15.58 -3.98
C ALA A 212 2.44 14.58 -3.88
N ASN A 213 1.63 14.51 -4.93
CA ASN A 213 0.50 13.60 -4.99
C ASN A 213 0.21 13.20 -6.43
N VAL A 214 -0.44 12.05 -6.58
CA VAL A 214 -1.04 11.64 -7.84
C VAL A 214 -2.50 12.04 -7.83
N SER A 215 -2.89 12.76 -8.87
CA SER A 215 -4.26 13.22 -9.07
C SER A 215 -5.17 12.07 -9.50
N ASN A 216 -6.48 12.32 -9.47
CA ASN A 216 -7.50 11.36 -9.89
C ASN A 216 -7.46 11.04 -11.39
N ILE A 217 -6.76 11.83 -12.22
CA ILE A 217 -6.50 11.48 -13.62
C ILE A 217 -5.27 10.57 -13.79
N GLY A 218 -4.53 10.27 -12.72
CA GLY A 218 -3.33 9.43 -12.74
C GLY A 218 -2.01 10.19 -12.97
N SER A 219 -2.07 11.52 -13.08
CA SER A 219 -0.90 12.37 -13.29
C SER A 219 -0.34 12.90 -11.98
N LEU A 220 0.98 13.09 -11.93
CA LEU A 220 1.64 13.90 -10.90
C LEU A 220 1.07 15.33 -10.91
N ASN A 221 0.70 15.85 -9.74
CA ASN A 221 0.29 17.24 -9.57
C ASN A 221 1.43 18.09 -8.94
N ASN A 222 1.24 19.41 -8.85
CA ASN A 222 2.21 20.35 -8.25
C ASN A 222 2.47 20.13 -6.75
N GLY A 223 1.76 19.19 -6.15
CA GLY A 223 1.61 19.02 -4.72
C GLY A 223 0.53 19.92 -4.14
N TYR A 224 -0.01 19.49 -3.00
CA TYR A 224 -0.98 20.24 -2.20
C TYR A 224 -0.38 20.57 -0.84
N GLY A 225 -0.98 21.55 -0.16
CA GLY A 225 -0.64 21.85 1.23
C GLY A 225 -0.67 20.58 2.06
N VAL A 226 0.32 20.39 2.93
CA VAL A 226 0.45 19.16 3.71
C VAL A 226 -0.73 18.89 4.63
N ASP A 227 -1.48 19.93 4.97
CA ASP A 227 -2.73 19.93 5.74
C ASP A 227 -3.97 19.53 4.93
N TYR A 228 -3.84 19.19 3.64
CA TYR A 228 -5.00 18.91 2.80
C TYR A 228 -5.69 17.58 3.19
N GLU A 229 -6.96 17.65 3.57
CA GLU A 229 -7.69 16.54 4.19
C GLU A 229 -8.50 15.67 3.20
N TYR A 230 -8.24 15.74 1.90
CA TYR A 230 -9.07 15.05 0.89
C TYR A 230 -8.31 14.05 0.02
N ALA A 231 -7.05 13.74 0.36
CA ALA A 231 -6.25 12.74 -0.33
C ALA A 231 -6.19 11.43 0.48
N VAL A 232 -6.23 10.31 -0.23
CA VAL A 232 -6.14 8.98 0.39
C VAL A 232 -4.71 8.60 0.69
N VAL A 233 -4.57 7.76 1.70
CA VAL A 233 -3.31 7.10 2.06
C VAL A 233 -3.22 5.79 1.29
N ARG A 234 -2.09 5.60 0.59
CA ARG A 234 -1.79 4.39 -0.19
C ARG A 234 -0.45 3.80 0.29
N PRO A 235 -0.44 3.07 1.42
CA PRO A 235 0.78 2.57 2.01
C PRO A 235 1.50 1.54 1.13
N ALA A 236 2.81 1.45 1.32
CA ALA A 236 3.69 0.46 0.73
C ALA A 236 4.70 -0.03 1.76
N PHE A 237 5.21 -1.25 1.56
CA PHE A 237 6.24 -1.84 2.40
C PHE A 237 6.97 -2.99 1.73
N TRP A 238 8.16 -3.32 2.23
CA TRP A 238 8.88 -4.52 1.84
C TRP A 238 8.52 -5.68 2.77
N LEU A 239 8.08 -6.78 2.19
CA LEU A 239 7.71 -8.00 2.87
C LEU A 239 8.86 -9.03 2.76
N ASN A 240 9.23 -9.64 3.88
CA ASN A 240 10.19 -10.75 3.92
C ASN A 240 9.53 -12.06 3.46
N LEU A 241 9.94 -12.59 2.31
CA LEU A 241 9.40 -13.86 1.78
C LEU A 241 10.02 -15.10 2.42
N GLU A 242 11.05 -14.92 3.26
CA GLU A 242 11.70 -15.98 4.03
C GLU A 242 11.15 -16.06 5.47
N SER A 243 10.17 -15.22 5.82
CA SER A 243 9.50 -15.28 7.12
C SER A 243 8.67 -16.55 7.27
N ASP A 244 8.57 -17.06 8.51
CA ASP A 244 7.85 -18.29 8.88
C ASP A 244 6.34 -18.24 8.62
N ILE A 245 5.80 -17.07 8.25
CA ILE A 245 4.39 -16.92 7.86
C ILE A 245 4.10 -17.37 6.42
N PHE A 246 5.14 -17.69 5.63
CA PHE A 246 5.05 -18.10 4.22
C PHE A 246 5.45 -19.55 3.97
#